data_AF-A0A949P500-F1
#
_entry.id   AF-A0A949P500-F1
#
_cell.length_a   1.000
_cell.length_b   1.000
_cell.length_c   1.000
_cell.angle_alpha   90.00
_cell.angle_beta   90.00
_cell.angle_gamma   90.00
#
_symmetry.space_group_name_H-M   'P 1'
#
loop_
_entity.id
_entity.type
_entity.pdbx_description
1 polymer ?
#
loop_
_entity_poly.entity_id
_entity_poly.type
_entity_poly.pdbx_seq_one_letter_code
_entity_poly.pdbx_strand_id
1 'polypeptide(L)' 'MPRSIYRANKTTDKKAPLDTFLDEFELLKLEIRLCTDLKVLSFKKQAELSVLMDSIGKQITGWRAYSNRANG' A
#
# COMPACT_ATOMS: atom_id res chain seq x y z
N MET A 1 5.90 -2.08 5.89
CA MET A 1 5.73 -1.23 4.70
C MET A 1 6.99 -1.02 3.86
N PRO A 2 7.95 -0.13 4.18
CA PRO A 2 9.14 0.04 3.33
C PRO A 2 10.01 -1.21 3.23
N ARG A 3 10.04 -2.01 4.32
CA ARG A 3 10.71 -3.31 4.37
C ARG A 3 10.14 -4.30 3.35
N SER A 4 8.84 -4.24 3.08
CA SER A 4 8.13 -5.14 2.17
C SER A 4 8.49 -4.82 0.71
N ILE A 5 8.59 -3.52 0.36
CA ILE A 5 9.11 -3.06 -0.94
C ILE A 5 10.58 -3.42 -1.12
N TYR A 6 11.42 -3.17 -0.11
CA TYR A 6 12.83 -3.55 -0.16
C TYR A 6 12.99 -5.06 -0.43
N ARG A 7 12.21 -5.90 0.28
CA ARG A 7 12.20 -7.35 0.05
C ARG A 7 11.73 -7.70 -1.35
N ALA A 8 10.62 -7.12 -1.83
CA ALA A 8 10.12 -7.34 -3.19
C ALA A 8 11.14 -6.99 -4.28
N ASN A 9 12.02 -6.01 -4.03
CA ASN A 9 13.08 -5.64 -4.96
C ASN A 9 14.29 -6.59 -4.90
N LYS A 10 14.49 -7.30 -3.78
CA LYS A 10 15.62 -8.20 -3.57
C LYS A 10 15.30 -9.67 -3.87
N THR A 11 14.02 -10.04 -3.95
CA THR A 11 13.58 -11.43 -4.16
C THR A 11 13.07 -11.65 -5.58
N THR A 12 13.26 -12.88 -6.08
CA THR A 12 12.64 -13.31 -7.34
C THR A 12 11.14 -13.51 -7.16
N ASP A 13 10.73 -14.15 -6.07
CA ASP A 13 9.34 -14.21 -5.67
C ASP A 13 8.93 -12.91 -4.95
N LYS A 14 8.20 -12.06 -5.68
CA LYS A 14 7.70 -10.79 -5.16
C LYS A 14 6.31 -10.92 -4.55
N LYS A 15 5.61 -12.05 -4.71
CA LYS A 15 4.22 -12.20 -4.30
C LYS A 15 4.07 -12.04 -2.79
N ALA A 16 4.82 -12.81 -2.00
CA ALA A 16 4.71 -12.75 -0.54
C ALA A 16 5.05 -11.37 0.06
N PRO A 17 6.14 -10.68 -0.36
CA PRO A 17 6.40 -9.31 0.07
C PRO A 17 5.33 -8.30 -0.36
N LEU A 18 4.76 -8.42 -1.56
CA LEU A 18 3.70 -7.53 -2.05
C LEU A 18 2.36 -7.77 -1.35
N ASP A 19 2.02 -9.01 -1.03
CA ASP A 19 0.82 -9.34 -0.25
C ASP A 19 0.94 -8.77 1.18
N THR A 20 2.12 -8.93 1.81
CA THR A 20 2.40 -8.31 3.12
C THR A 20 2.27 -6.78 3.06
N PHE A 21 2.77 -6.16 2.00
CA PHE A 21 2.60 -4.71 1.80
C PHE A 21 1.12 -4.34 1.71
N LEU A 22 0.30 -5.08 0.96
CA LEU A 22 -1.12 -4.75 0.80
C LEU A 22 -1.87 -4.79 2.14
N ASP A 23 -1.61 -5.79 2.98
CA ASP A 23 -2.24 -5.90 4.30
C ASP A 23 -1.87 -4.73 5.22
N GLU A 24 -0.57 -4.38 5.27
CA GLU A 24 -0.10 -3.21 6.01
C GLU A 24 -0.68 -1.90 5.43
N PHE A 25 -1.07 -1.89 4.15
CA PHE A 25 -1.56 -0.68 3.46
C PHE A 25 -3.01 -0.39 3.81
N GLU A 26 -3.83 -1.44 3.86
CA GLU A 26 -5.21 -1.33 4.29
C GLU A 26 -5.27 -0.86 5.75
N LEU A 27 -4.37 -1.35 6.60
CA LEU A 27 -4.27 -0.85 7.98
C LEU A 27 -3.94 0.66 8.01
N LEU A 28 -2.95 1.12 7.24
CA LEU A 28 -2.60 2.55 7.17
C LEU A 28 -3.78 3.42 6.71
N LYS A 29 -4.58 2.96 5.73
CA LYS A 29 -5.78 3.68 5.29
C LYS A 29 -6.80 3.85 6.42
N LEU A 30 -6.99 2.80 7.22
CA LEU A 30 -7.88 2.82 8.38
C LEU A 30 -7.36 3.78 9.46
N GLU A 31 -6.06 3.73 9.77
CA GLU A 31 -5.42 4.64 10.73
C GLU A 31 -5.57 6.11 10.30
N ILE A 32 -5.37 6.42 9.02
CA ILE A 32 -5.56 7.79 8.49
C ILE A 32 -7.02 8.25 8.64
N ARG A 33 -7.99 7.36 8.38
CA ARG A 33 -9.42 7.67 8.56
C ARG A 33 -9.73 7.92 10.04
N LEU A 34 -9.20 7.09 10.94
CA LEU A 34 -9.34 7.26 12.38
C LEU A 34 -8.73 8.58 12.88
N CYS A 35 -7.57 8.97 12.34
CA CYS A 35 -6.96 10.26 12.66
C CYS A 35 -7.88 11.45 12.29
N THR A 36 -8.69 11.33 11.23
CA THR A 36 -9.70 12.35 10.91
C THR A 36 -10.87 12.32 11.87
N ASP A 37 -11.36 11.13 12.22
CA ASP A 37 -12.46 10.96 13.18
C ASP A 37 -12.10 11.51 14.57
N LEU A 38 -10.85 11.30 15.00
CA LEU A 38 -10.29 11.82 16.24
C LEU A 38 -9.86 13.30 16.15
N LYS A 39 -10.09 13.96 15.01
CA LYS A 39 -9.72 15.36 14.74
C LYS A 39 -8.21 15.65 14.85
N VAL A 40 -7.37 14.63 14.76
CA VAL A 40 -5.90 14.75 14.67
C VAL A 40 -5.52 15.28 13.28
N LEU A 41 -6.25 14.87 12.25
CA LEU A 41 -6.10 15.34 10.87
C LEU A 41 -7.35 16.06 10.41
N SER A 42 -7.19 17.14 9.63
CA SER A 42 -8.32 17.77 8.96
C SER A 42 -8.83 16.90 7.80
N PHE A 43 -10.12 17.02 7.49
CA PHE A 43 -10.72 16.34 6.35
C PHE A 43 -10.02 16.66 5.02
N LYS A 44 -9.60 17.93 4.83
CA LYS A 44 -8.82 18.33 3.66
C LYS A 44 -7.52 17.51 3.54
N LYS A 45 -6.81 17.30 4.65
CA LYS A 45 -5.58 16.50 4.66
C LYS A 45 -5.86 15.03 4.39
N GLN A 46 -6.96 14.48 4.90
CA GLN A 46 -7.39 13.12 4.58
C GLN A 46 -7.64 12.93 3.08
N ALA A 47 -8.28 13.92 2.42
CA ALA A 47 -8.53 13.87 0.98
C ALA A 47 -7.22 13.88 0.17
N GLU A 48 -6.29 14.78 0.51
CA GLU A 48 -4.96 14.84 -0.10
C GLU A 48 -4.21 13.49 0.05
N LEU A 49 -4.22 12.91 1.25
CA LEU A 49 -3.62 11.60 1.52
C LEU A 49 -4.32 10.47 0.77
N SER A 50 -5.64 10.53 0.63
CA SER A 50 -6.41 9.49 -0.07
C SER A 50 -6.04 9.42 -1.56
N VAL A 51 -5.79 10.56 -2.20
CA VAL A 51 -5.31 10.63 -3.59
C VAL A 51 -3.92 9.98 -3.72
N LEU A 52 -3.02 10.29 -2.79
CA LEU A 52 -1.69 9.67 -2.78
C LEU A 52 -1.79 8.15 -2.58
N MET A 53 -2.64 7.70 -1.65
CA MET A 53 -2.83 6.28 -1.38
C MET A 53 -3.42 5.51 -2.56
N ASP A 54 -4.32 6.12 -3.34
CA ASP A 54 -4.86 5.53 -4.56
C ASP A 54 -3.76 5.30 -5.62
N SER A 55 -2.89 6.29 -5.82
CA SER A 55 -1.73 6.17 -6.72
C SER A 55 -0.79 5.03 -6.31
N ILE A 56 -0.47 4.93 -5.01
CA ILE A 56 0.37 3.85 -4.47
C ILE A 56 -0.32 2.49 -4.66
N GLY A 57 -1.61 2.38 -4.33
CA GLY A 57 -2.38 1.13 -4.46
C GLY A 57 -2.40 0.59 -5.90
N LYS A 58 -2.53 1.48 -6.90
CA LYS A 58 -2.47 1.12 -8.32
C LYS A 58 -1.11 0.54 -8.71
N GLN A 59 -0.01 1.14 -8.26
CA GLN A 59 1.35 0.66 -8.57
C GLN A 59 1.58 -0.75 -8.01
N ILE A 60 1.21 -0.98 -6.75
CA ILE A 60 1.42 -2.27 -6.08
C ILE A 60 0.56 -3.36 -6.70
N THR A 61 -0.70 -3.04 -7.04
CA THR A 61 -1.59 -3.98 -7.74
C THR A 61 -1.02 -4.35 -9.11
N GLY A 62 -0.48 -3.37 -9.85
CA GLY A 62 0.19 -3.61 -11.12
C GLY A 62 1.42 -4.54 -10.98
N TRP A 63 2.24 -4.31 -9.97
CA TRP A 63 3.41 -5.15 -9.69
C TRP A 63 3.02 -6.58 -9.29
N ARG A 64 1.97 -6.74 -8.48
CA ARG A 64 1.45 -8.05 -8.09
C ARG A 64 0.94 -8.82 -9.32
N ALA A 65 0.18 -8.16 -10.19
CA ALA A 65 -0.32 -8.76 -11.43
C ALA A 65 0.83 -9.16 -12.38
N TYR A 66 1.87 -8.34 -12.49
CA TYR A 66 3.07 -8.70 -13.25
C TYR A 66 3.81 -9.89 -12.63
N SER A 67 4.04 -9.89 -11.32
CA SER A 67 4.71 -10.99 -10.61
C SER A 67 3.95 -12.31 -10.74
N ASN A 68 2.61 -12.29 -10.67
CA ASN A 68 1.79 -13.49 -10.83
C ASN A 68 1.85 -14.06 -12.25
N ARG A 69 2.01 -13.22 -13.28
CA ARG A 69 2.19 -13.65 -14.67
C ARG A 69 3.58 -14.21 -14.94
N ALA A 70 4.61 -13.66 -14.29
CA ALA A 70 5.99 -14.12 -14.47
C ALA A 70 6.28 -15.47 -13.80
N ASN A 71 5.47 -15.87 -12.81
CA ASN A 71 5.62 -17.12 -12.05
C ASN A 71 4.62 -18.21 -12.48
N GLY A 72 3.81 -17.96 -13.52
CA GLY A 72 2.81 -18.88 -14.06
C GLY A 72 3.22 -19.50 -15.38
#